data_AF-A0A6L6QNV2-F1
#
_entry.id   AF-A0A6L6QNV2-F1
#
_cell.length_a   1.000
_cell.length_b   1.000
_cell.length_c   1.000
_cell.angle_alpha   90.00
_cell.angle_beta   90.00
_cell.angle_gamma   90.00
#
_symmetry.space_group_name_H-M   'P 1'
#
loop_
_entity.id
_entity.type
_entity.pdbx_description
1 polymer ?
#
loop_
_entity_poly.entity_id
_entity_poly.type
_entity_poly.pdbx_seq_one_letter_code
_entity_poly.pdbx_strand_id
1 'polypeptide(L)'
;MMSTYKIALGLLLACSGLALAADPSRISVQTLAGGKEVARIALPIGQQHTVQVEGNQVEQENRGALTHARGNVRVTIRTAGSSGATTITGDEIIIKRKVLDTRELAAIRALEAMGAPGKRDAARDRKEVARLKTIVASHGWPGARFAGPELSQNAFTVLMRMPEKELEAMLPALREAQAENDVPGSQLAQAEDRLRVAKGLPQRYGTQLASGKPVIIEDESALDIRRKMMGLPPMPVTSGQ
;
A
#
# COMPACT_ATOMS: atom_id res chain seq x y z
N MET A 1 -18.30 7.55 55.41
CA MET A 1 -18.84 6.30 54.83
C MET A 1 -18.29 6.20 53.41
N MET A 2 -17.16 5.54 53.13
CA MET A 2 -16.94 4.06 53.11
C MET A 2 -18.14 3.36 52.44
N SER A 3 -18.03 2.57 51.37
CA SER A 3 -16.95 1.69 50.93
C SER A 3 -17.17 1.26 49.48
N THR A 4 -16.05 0.97 48.81
CA THR A 4 -15.88 0.20 47.57
C THR A 4 -16.72 -1.07 47.47
N TYR A 5 -17.17 -1.41 46.25
CA TYR A 5 -17.25 -2.80 45.80
C TYR A 5 -16.59 -2.95 44.42
N LYS A 6 -15.40 -3.56 44.42
CA LYS A 6 -14.86 -4.33 43.31
C LYS A 6 -15.80 -5.51 43.06
N ILE A 7 -16.20 -5.73 41.82
CA ILE A 7 -16.64 -7.05 41.35
C ILE A 7 -15.78 -7.39 40.13
N ALA A 8 -14.75 -8.19 40.38
CA ALA A 8 -14.22 -9.12 39.41
C ALA A 8 -15.19 -10.31 39.30
N LEU A 9 -15.06 -11.10 38.22
CA LEU A 9 -15.78 -12.34 37.87
C LEU A 9 -17.00 -12.09 36.95
N GLY A 10 -17.16 -12.75 35.80
CA GLY A 10 -16.52 -13.98 35.36
C GLY A 10 -16.51 -14.13 33.83
N LEU A 11 -15.56 -14.97 33.42
CA LEU A 11 -15.42 -15.62 32.13
C LEU A 11 -16.78 -16.04 31.56
N LEU A 12 -17.28 -15.32 30.55
CA LEU A 12 -18.33 -15.82 29.68
C LEU A 12 -17.67 -16.30 28.39
N LEU A 13 -17.30 -17.58 28.38
CA LEU A 13 -17.01 -18.32 27.16
C LEU A 13 -18.36 -18.55 26.44
N ALA A 14 -18.80 -17.56 25.66
CA ALA A 14 -19.87 -17.75 24.70
C ALA A 14 -19.27 -18.37 23.42
N CYS A 15 -19.03 -19.68 23.44
CA CYS A 15 -18.87 -20.45 22.20
C CYS A 15 -20.25 -20.63 21.59
N SER A 16 -20.66 -19.70 20.74
CA SER A 16 -21.84 -19.85 19.87
C SER A 16 -21.62 -19.00 18.63
N GLY A 17 -21.43 -19.68 17.50
CA GLY A 17 -21.34 -19.07 16.19
C GLY A 17 -20.30 -19.80 15.36
N LEU A 18 -20.72 -20.32 14.20
CA LEU A 18 -19.80 -20.45 13.08
C LEU A 18 -18.91 -19.21 13.07
N ALA A 19 -17.58 -19.39 13.03
CA ALA A 19 -16.69 -18.29 12.77
C ALA A 19 -17.09 -17.70 11.41
N LEU A 20 -18.00 -16.71 11.41
CA LEU A 20 -18.21 -15.85 10.26
C LEU A 20 -16.81 -15.32 9.98
N ALA A 21 -16.25 -15.68 8.84
CA ALA A 21 -14.98 -15.14 8.41
C ALA A 21 -15.10 -13.62 8.54
N ALA A 22 -14.26 -13.00 9.38
CA ALA A 22 -14.34 -11.57 9.64
C ALA A 22 -14.39 -10.82 8.30
N ASP A 23 -15.34 -9.90 8.15
CA ASP A 23 -15.57 -9.23 6.88
C ASP A 23 -14.27 -8.59 6.37
N PRO A 24 -13.92 -8.77 5.08
CA PRO A 24 -12.68 -8.24 4.53
C PRO A 24 -12.65 -6.73 4.75
N SER A 25 -11.67 -6.30 5.53
CA SER A 25 -11.61 -4.94 6.06
C SER A 25 -10.27 -4.31 5.73
N ARG A 26 -10.29 -3.03 5.39
CA ARG A 26 -9.11 -2.17 5.41
C ARG A 26 -8.87 -1.70 6.83
N ILE A 27 -7.71 -2.04 7.38
CA ILE A 27 -7.32 -1.65 8.74
C ILE A 27 -6.08 -0.75 8.66
N SER A 28 -6.14 0.42 9.27
CA SER A 28 -4.98 1.30 9.42
C SER A 28 -4.70 1.58 10.89
N VAL A 29 -3.44 1.49 11.29
CA VAL A 29 -2.94 1.85 12.62
C VAL A 29 -2.12 3.12 12.48
N GLN A 30 -2.55 4.19 13.15
CA GLN A 30 -1.97 5.53 13.12
C GLN A 30 -1.34 5.80 14.48
N THR A 31 -0.04 6.08 14.52
CA THR A 31 0.66 6.51 15.73
C THR A 31 0.74 8.03 15.73
N LEU A 32 0.35 8.64 16.85
CA LEU A 32 0.34 10.09 17.02
C LEU A 32 1.38 10.50 18.08
N ALA A 33 1.92 11.70 17.92
CA ALA A 33 2.73 12.38 18.91
C ALA A 33 2.23 13.83 19.04
N GLY A 34 1.76 14.22 20.23
CA GLY A 34 1.17 15.55 20.46
C GLY A 34 -0.03 15.83 19.55
N GLY A 35 -0.88 14.83 19.29
CA GLY A 35 -2.04 14.94 18.42
C GLY A 35 -1.73 14.97 16.91
N LYS A 36 -0.46 14.86 16.50
CA LYS A 36 -0.06 14.81 15.09
C LYS A 36 0.32 13.39 14.68
N GLU A 37 -0.18 12.93 13.54
CA GLU A 37 0.19 11.63 12.98
C GLU A 37 1.68 11.63 12.62
N VAL A 38 2.45 10.72 13.21
CA VAL A 38 3.88 10.54 12.95
C VAL A 38 4.17 9.26 12.18
N ALA A 39 3.27 8.28 12.24
CA ALA A 39 3.38 7.04 11.47
C ALA A 39 2.01 6.46 11.18
N ARG A 40 1.90 5.75 10.05
CA ARG A 40 0.72 4.95 9.70
C ARG A 40 1.13 3.65 9.04
N ILE A 41 0.49 2.58 9.47
CA ILE A 41 0.62 1.25 8.87
C ILE A 41 -0.76 0.82 8.39
N ALA A 42 -0.87 0.43 7.12
CA ALA A 42 -2.04 -0.26 6.58
C ALA A 42 -1.79 -1.76 6.62
N LEU A 43 -2.73 -2.53 7.16
CA LEU A 43 -2.63 -3.99 7.17
C LEU A 43 -2.95 -4.54 5.76
N PRO A 44 -2.29 -5.64 5.35
CA PRO A 44 -2.59 -6.32 4.10
C PRO A 44 -4.09 -6.58 3.92
N ILE A 45 -4.61 -6.35 2.73
CA ILE A 45 -6.02 -6.61 2.45
C ILE A 45 -6.15 -8.06 1.95
N GLY A 46 -7.22 -8.76 2.33
CA GLY A 46 -7.46 -10.15 1.96
C GLY A 46 -6.98 -11.18 2.97
N GLN A 47 -6.23 -10.75 4.00
CA GLN A 47 -5.84 -11.60 5.13
C GLN A 47 -6.67 -11.26 6.37
N GLN A 48 -6.92 -12.25 7.21
CA GLN A 48 -7.58 -12.01 8.49
C GLN A 48 -6.57 -11.45 9.49
N HIS A 49 -6.91 -10.33 10.12
CA HIS A 49 -6.10 -9.71 11.17
C HIS A 49 -6.84 -9.66 12.49
N THR A 50 -6.19 -10.18 13.53
CA THR A 50 -6.59 -9.98 14.92
C THR A 50 -5.77 -8.84 15.48
N VAL A 51 -6.44 -7.78 15.94
CA VAL A 51 -5.81 -6.59 16.52
C VAL A 51 -6.20 -6.51 17.99
N GLN A 52 -5.21 -6.63 18.88
CA GLN A 52 -5.37 -6.45 20.32
C GLN A 52 -4.78 -5.10 20.73
N VAL A 53 -5.48 -4.36 21.58
CA VAL A 53 -5.11 -2.99 21.98
C VAL A 53 -5.12 -2.90 23.50
N GLU A 54 -4.00 -2.48 24.06
CA GLU A 54 -3.81 -2.25 25.49
C GLU A 54 -3.32 -0.81 25.68
N GLY A 55 -3.76 -0.14 26.75
CA GLY A 55 -3.34 1.22 27.08
C GLY A 55 -4.06 1.71 28.34
N ASN A 56 -3.66 2.87 28.84
CA ASN A 56 -4.29 3.49 30.01
C ASN A 56 -5.74 3.88 29.74
N GLN A 57 -6.03 4.33 28.51
CA GLN A 57 -7.37 4.66 28.04
C GLN A 57 -7.56 4.06 26.64
N VAL A 58 -8.68 3.35 26.43
CA VAL A 58 -9.06 2.76 25.14
C VAL A 58 -10.54 3.04 24.89
N GLU A 59 -10.82 3.85 23.88
CA GLU A 59 -12.17 4.23 23.45
C GLU A 59 -12.47 3.57 22.11
N GLN A 60 -13.66 2.99 21.96
CA GLN A 60 -14.11 2.35 20.73
C GLN A 60 -15.42 2.97 20.27
N GLU A 61 -15.48 3.34 18.99
CA GLU A 61 -16.65 3.90 18.35
C GLU A 61 -17.14 3.00 17.22
N ASN A 62 -18.41 3.17 16.83
CA ASN A 62 -18.99 2.54 15.64
C ASN A 62 -18.76 1.02 15.57
N ARG A 63 -19.02 0.32 16.68
CA ARG A 63 -18.80 -1.14 16.82
C ARG A 63 -17.35 -1.57 16.50
N GLY A 64 -16.37 -0.75 16.86
CA GLY A 64 -14.94 -1.04 16.66
C GLY A 64 -14.39 -0.63 15.29
N ALA A 65 -15.13 0.20 14.53
CA ALA A 65 -14.61 0.80 13.29
C ALA A 65 -13.55 1.88 13.56
N LEU A 66 -13.58 2.51 14.74
CA LEU A 66 -12.55 3.42 15.21
C LEU A 66 -12.19 3.03 16.65
N THR A 67 -10.91 2.84 16.91
CA THR A 67 -10.36 2.66 18.27
C THR A 67 -9.34 3.75 18.51
N HIS A 68 -9.49 4.52 19.58
CA HIS A 68 -8.54 5.54 20.02
C HIS A 68 -7.98 5.13 21.37
N ALA A 69 -6.67 4.90 21.43
CA ALA A 69 -5.97 4.49 22.65
C ALA A 69 -4.93 5.54 23.05
N ARG A 70 -4.83 5.82 24.35
CA ARG A 70 -3.95 6.83 24.95
C ARG A 70 -3.25 6.32 26.21
N GLY A 71 -1.99 6.70 26.38
CA GLY A 71 -1.10 6.35 27.49
C GLY A 71 -0.58 4.91 27.44
N ASN A 72 0.75 4.75 27.32
CA ASN A 72 1.43 3.44 27.31
C ASN A 72 0.77 2.40 26.38
N VAL A 73 0.39 2.84 25.19
CA VAL A 73 -0.39 2.02 24.27
C VAL A 73 0.49 0.93 23.66
N ARG A 74 -0.04 -0.30 23.63
CA ARG A 74 0.52 -1.45 22.92
C ARG A 74 -0.55 -2.04 22.02
N VAL A 75 -0.29 -2.06 20.72
CA VAL A 75 -1.13 -2.70 19.71
C VAL A 75 -0.43 -3.95 19.20
N THR A 76 -1.05 -5.11 19.39
CA THR A 76 -0.54 -6.39 18.89
C THR A 76 -1.39 -6.84 17.71
N ILE A 77 -0.78 -6.94 16.54
CA ILE A 77 -1.41 -7.39 15.30
C ILE A 77 -0.94 -8.81 15.01
N ARG A 78 -1.88 -9.72 14.85
CA ARG A 78 -1.64 -11.08 14.33
C ARG A 78 -2.35 -11.22 13.00
N THR A 79 -1.62 -11.74 12.03
CA THR A 79 -2.14 -11.97 10.68
C THR A 79 -2.27 -13.47 10.47
N ALA A 80 -3.44 -13.94 10.05
CA ALA A 80 -3.69 -15.34 9.77
C ALA A 80 -2.70 -15.85 8.70
N GLY A 81 -2.07 -17.01 8.98
CA GLY A 81 -1.05 -17.59 8.11
C GLY A 81 0.38 -17.08 8.34
N SER A 82 0.58 -16.06 9.20
CA SER A 82 1.90 -15.65 9.69
C SER A 82 2.15 -16.22 11.09
N SER A 83 3.36 -16.71 11.36
CA SER A 83 3.78 -17.20 12.68
C SER A 83 4.14 -16.07 13.65
N GLY A 84 4.30 -14.83 13.15
CA GLY A 84 4.71 -13.67 13.95
C GLY A 84 3.56 -12.76 14.35
N ALA A 85 3.73 -12.06 15.48
CA ALA A 85 2.90 -10.92 15.87
C ALA A 85 3.70 -9.63 15.69
N THR A 86 3.09 -8.60 15.09
CA THR A 86 3.68 -7.27 15.03
C THR A 86 3.17 -6.47 16.22
N THR A 87 4.08 -5.90 17.02
CA THR A 87 3.72 -5.03 18.14
C THR A 87 4.10 -3.60 17.82
N ILE A 88 3.16 -2.68 17.97
CA ILE A 88 3.35 -1.23 17.84
C ILE A 88 3.11 -0.62 19.21
N THR A 89 4.05 0.20 19.69
CA THR A 89 3.91 0.92 20.94
C THR A 89 3.95 2.42 20.71
N GLY A 90 3.22 3.18 21.53
CA GLY A 90 3.16 4.63 21.44
C GLY A 90 2.39 5.25 22.61
N ASP A 91 2.42 6.57 22.70
CA ASP A 91 1.61 7.29 23.69
C ASP A 91 0.15 7.44 23.22
N GLU A 92 -0.06 7.62 21.92
CA GLU A 92 -1.39 7.76 21.32
C GLU A 92 -1.46 6.98 20.00
N ILE A 93 -2.45 6.10 19.87
CA ILE A 93 -2.66 5.30 18.66
C ILE A 93 -4.15 5.30 18.28
N ILE A 94 -4.41 5.51 16.99
CA ILE A 94 -5.74 5.41 16.38
C ILE A 94 -5.77 4.23 15.41
N ILE A 95 -6.72 3.33 15.57
CA ILE A 95 -6.98 2.22 14.65
C ILE A 95 -8.29 2.50 13.93
N LYS A 96 -8.26 2.49 12.60
CA LYS A 96 -9.45 2.61 11.76
C LYS A 96 -9.67 1.31 11.03
N ARG A 97 -10.90 0.81 11.05
CA ARG A 97 -11.36 -0.37 10.31
C ARG A 97 -12.53 0.04 9.42
N LYS A 98 -12.38 -0.20 8.12
CA LYS A 98 -13.45 -0.05 7.13
C LYS A 98 -13.71 -1.41 6.49
N VAL A 99 -14.94 -1.92 6.61
CA VAL A 99 -15.38 -3.08 5.83
C VAL A 99 -15.43 -2.69 4.36
N LEU A 100 -14.86 -3.51 3.49
CA LEU A 100 -14.84 -3.25 2.06
C LEU A 100 -16.21 -3.48 1.43
N ASP A 101 -16.63 -2.56 0.57
CA ASP A 101 -17.82 -2.77 -0.24
C ASP A 101 -17.56 -3.78 -1.39
N THR A 102 -18.61 -4.17 -2.10
CA THR A 102 -18.53 -5.16 -3.19
C THR A 102 -17.60 -4.72 -4.33
N ARG A 103 -17.52 -3.42 -4.64
CA ARG A 103 -16.66 -2.89 -5.70
C ARG A 103 -15.20 -2.88 -5.25
N GLU A 104 -14.93 -2.43 -4.03
CA GLU A 104 -13.59 -2.48 -3.42
C GLU A 104 -13.08 -3.92 -3.36
N LEU A 105 -13.91 -4.86 -2.91
CA LEU A 105 -13.52 -6.28 -2.83
C LEU A 105 -13.22 -6.86 -4.22
N ALA A 106 -14.01 -6.49 -5.25
CA ALA A 106 -13.75 -6.92 -6.62
C ALA A 106 -12.43 -6.35 -7.17
N ALA A 107 -12.12 -5.09 -6.86
CA ALA A 107 -10.85 -4.45 -7.24
C ALA A 107 -9.65 -5.16 -6.59
N ILE A 108 -9.72 -5.45 -5.28
CA ILE A 108 -8.67 -6.18 -4.56
C ILE A 108 -8.42 -7.55 -5.18
N ARG A 109 -9.47 -8.35 -5.42
CA ARG A 109 -9.35 -9.67 -6.06
C ARG A 109 -8.76 -9.58 -7.47
N ALA A 110 -9.09 -8.53 -8.21
CA ALA A 110 -8.51 -8.31 -9.53
C ALA A 110 -7.00 -8.02 -9.45
N LEU A 111 -6.55 -7.25 -8.46
CA LEU A 111 -5.13 -6.95 -8.22
C LEU A 111 -4.36 -8.19 -7.73
N GLU A 112 -4.95 -9.03 -6.88
CA GLU A 112 -4.40 -10.33 -6.49
C GLU A 112 -4.16 -11.21 -7.72
N ALA A 113 -5.17 -11.31 -8.60
CA ALA A 113 -5.07 -12.10 -9.82
C ALA A 113 -3.99 -11.62 -10.81
N MET A 114 -3.63 -10.32 -10.80
CA MET A 114 -2.54 -9.78 -11.64
C MET A 114 -1.16 -10.29 -11.23
N GLY A 115 -0.96 -10.57 -9.94
CA GLY A 115 0.26 -11.13 -9.36
C GLY A 115 0.33 -12.65 -9.42
N ALA A 116 -0.78 -13.33 -9.70
CA ALA A 116 -0.85 -14.79 -9.65
C ALA A 116 0.14 -15.46 -10.63
N PRO A 117 0.80 -16.56 -10.22
CA PRO A 117 1.69 -17.32 -11.10
C PRO A 117 0.92 -17.96 -12.26
N GLY A 118 1.64 -18.34 -13.32
CA GLY A 118 1.07 -19.05 -14.46
C GLY A 118 1.51 -18.48 -15.81
N LYS A 119 1.06 -19.13 -16.89
CA LYS A 119 1.38 -18.70 -18.25
C LYS A 119 0.96 -17.25 -18.47
N ARG A 120 1.86 -16.46 -19.05
CA ARG A 120 1.59 -15.11 -19.52
C ARG A 120 1.50 -15.13 -21.04
N ASP A 121 0.41 -14.60 -21.56
CA ASP A 121 0.16 -14.43 -22.98
C ASP A 121 -0.58 -13.10 -23.23
N ALA A 122 -0.68 -12.72 -24.50
CA ALA A 122 -1.32 -11.47 -24.89
C ALA A 122 -2.79 -11.37 -24.47
N ALA A 123 -3.51 -12.49 -24.32
CA ALA A 123 -4.90 -12.48 -23.89
C ALA A 123 -5.00 -12.13 -22.40
N ARG A 124 -4.13 -12.71 -21.56
CA ARG A 124 -4.02 -12.37 -20.15
C ARG A 124 -3.62 -10.91 -19.95
N ASP A 125 -2.60 -10.42 -20.65
CA ASP A 125 -2.15 -9.03 -20.51
C ASP A 125 -3.27 -8.05 -20.87
N ARG A 126 -3.99 -8.26 -21.99
CA ARG A 126 -5.15 -7.41 -22.34
C ARG A 126 -6.22 -7.38 -21.25
N LYS A 127 -6.49 -8.53 -20.61
CA LYS A 127 -7.49 -8.64 -19.53
C LYS A 127 -7.03 -7.94 -18.25
N GLU A 128 -5.76 -8.08 -17.88
CA GLU A 128 -5.17 -7.39 -16.72
C GLU A 128 -5.19 -5.87 -16.93
N VAL A 129 -4.82 -5.41 -18.13
CA VAL A 129 -4.86 -3.99 -18.50
C VAL A 129 -6.27 -3.42 -18.43
N ALA A 130 -7.27 -4.09 -19.02
CA ALA A 130 -8.67 -3.64 -18.97
C ALA A 130 -9.20 -3.54 -17.53
N ARG A 131 -8.83 -4.49 -16.67
CA ARG A 131 -9.18 -4.49 -15.24
C ARG A 131 -8.51 -3.33 -14.50
N LEU A 132 -7.21 -3.13 -14.72
CA LEU A 132 -6.49 -2.03 -14.08
C LEU A 132 -7.09 -0.67 -14.48
N LYS A 133 -7.42 -0.46 -15.76
CA LYS A 133 -8.11 0.76 -16.22
C LYS A 133 -9.45 0.96 -15.49
N THR A 134 -10.22 -0.11 -15.28
CA THR A 134 -11.50 -0.06 -14.55
C THR A 134 -11.29 0.32 -13.08
N ILE A 135 -10.26 -0.24 -12.44
CA ILE A 135 -9.90 0.09 -11.05
C ILE A 135 -9.49 1.54 -10.96
N VAL A 136 -8.59 2.01 -11.83
CA VAL A 136 -8.11 3.39 -11.85
C VAL A 136 -9.25 4.38 -12.07
N ALA A 137 -10.17 4.09 -12.98
CA ALA A 137 -11.33 4.93 -13.24
C ALA A 137 -12.31 5.02 -12.05
N SER A 138 -12.38 3.99 -11.20
CA SER A 138 -13.34 3.91 -10.10
C SER A 138 -12.77 4.34 -8.75
N HIS A 139 -11.46 4.15 -8.55
CA HIS A 139 -10.81 4.25 -7.25
C HIS A 139 -9.54 5.12 -7.26
N GLY A 140 -9.14 5.67 -8.41
CA GLY A 140 -7.81 6.25 -8.59
C GLY A 140 -6.74 5.17 -8.67
N TRP A 141 -5.46 5.57 -8.70
CA TRP A 141 -4.38 4.61 -8.74
C TRP A 141 -4.39 3.70 -7.49
N PRO A 142 -4.35 2.36 -7.63
CA PRO A 142 -4.45 1.44 -6.50
C PRO A 142 -3.11 1.36 -5.72
N GLY A 143 -2.73 2.46 -5.07
CA GLY A 143 -1.53 2.56 -4.25
C GLY A 143 -1.61 1.80 -2.93
N ALA A 144 -0.60 1.97 -2.08
CA ALA A 144 -0.43 1.20 -0.85
C ALA A 144 -1.57 1.39 0.16
N ARG A 145 -2.22 2.56 0.21
CA ARG A 145 -3.35 2.86 1.09
C ARG A 145 -4.61 2.16 0.64
N PHE A 146 -4.82 2.02 -0.66
CA PHE A 146 -5.98 1.34 -1.21
C PHE A 146 -5.81 -0.17 -1.24
N ALA A 147 -4.67 -0.66 -1.74
CA ALA A 147 -4.44 -2.06 -2.08
C ALA A 147 -3.37 -2.76 -1.20
N GLY A 148 -2.58 -2.00 -0.44
CA GLY A 148 -1.35 -2.52 0.17
C GLY A 148 -0.18 -2.54 -0.82
N PRO A 149 1.07 -2.61 -0.33
CA PRO A 149 2.26 -2.47 -1.15
C PRO A 149 2.41 -3.58 -2.20
N GLU A 150 2.05 -4.82 -1.86
CA GLU A 150 2.17 -5.97 -2.77
C GLU A 150 1.20 -5.85 -3.97
N LEU A 151 -0.08 -5.56 -3.70
CA LEU A 151 -1.07 -5.42 -4.76
C LEU A 151 -0.85 -4.14 -5.59
N SER A 152 -0.36 -3.06 -4.96
CA SER A 152 0.10 -1.87 -5.69
C SER A 152 1.26 -2.21 -6.63
N GLN A 153 2.21 -3.06 -6.21
CA GLN A 153 3.29 -3.53 -7.07
C GLN A 153 2.75 -4.40 -8.23
N ASN A 154 1.72 -5.21 -8.01
CA ASN A 154 1.07 -5.95 -9.09
C ASN A 154 0.48 -5.00 -10.15
N ALA A 155 -0.22 -3.94 -9.72
CA ALA A 155 -0.74 -2.91 -10.63
C ALA A 155 0.38 -2.24 -11.43
N PHE A 156 1.47 -1.84 -10.77
CA PHE A 156 2.62 -1.23 -11.44
C PHE A 156 3.26 -2.17 -12.46
N THR A 157 3.34 -3.45 -12.15
CA THR A 157 3.90 -4.46 -13.08
C THR A 157 3.03 -4.60 -14.33
N VAL A 158 1.70 -4.49 -14.21
CA VAL A 158 0.80 -4.43 -15.38
C VAL A 158 1.00 -3.15 -16.19
N LEU A 159 1.12 -2.00 -15.52
CA LEU A 159 1.38 -0.71 -16.17
C LEU A 159 2.64 -0.73 -17.05
N MET A 160 3.73 -1.31 -16.55
CA MET A 160 4.99 -1.41 -17.31
C MET A 160 4.90 -2.30 -18.54
N ARG A 161 3.89 -3.17 -18.64
CA ARG A 161 3.58 -3.98 -19.82
C ARG A 161 2.58 -3.32 -20.79
N MET A 162 1.96 -2.21 -20.41
CA MET A 162 0.95 -1.56 -21.25
C MET A 162 1.55 -1.00 -22.55
N PRO A 163 0.77 -0.98 -23.65
CA PRO A 163 1.07 -0.14 -24.80
C PRO A 163 1.26 1.32 -24.40
N GLU A 164 2.10 2.05 -25.13
CA GLU A 164 2.52 3.42 -24.80
C GLU A 164 1.35 4.39 -24.61
N LYS A 165 0.35 4.33 -25.51
CA LYS A 165 -0.85 5.16 -25.43
C LYS A 165 -1.64 4.94 -24.13
N GLU A 166 -1.67 3.70 -23.65
CA GLU A 166 -2.38 3.37 -22.41
C GLU A 166 -1.57 3.72 -21.17
N LEU A 167 -0.24 3.49 -21.21
CA LEU A 167 0.68 3.98 -20.18
C LEU A 167 0.55 5.49 -20.00
N GLU A 168 0.58 6.25 -21.11
CA GLU A 168 0.46 7.71 -21.09
C GLU A 168 -0.85 8.17 -20.45
N ALA A 169 -1.97 7.49 -20.75
CA ALA A 169 -3.26 7.81 -20.16
C ALA A 169 -3.34 7.52 -18.65
N MET A 170 -2.52 6.60 -18.13
CA MET A 170 -2.48 6.24 -16.71
C MET A 170 -1.49 7.09 -15.88
N LEU A 171 -0.53 7.76 -16.53
CA LEU A 171 0.49 8.56 -15.83
C LEU A 171 -0.08 9.63 -14.89
N PRO A 172 -1.16 10.38 -15.22
CA PRO A 172 -1.72 11.36 -14.28
C PRO A 172 -2.13 10.74 -12.94
N ALA A 173 -2.79 9.58 -12.95
CA ALA A 173 -3.21 8.90 -11.73
C ALA A 173 -2.00 8.39 -10.92
N LEU A 174 -0.95 7.89 -11.58
CA LEU A 174 0.28 7.49 -10.90
C LEU A 174 1.02 8.69 -10.28
N ARG A 175 1.03 9.85 -10.94
CA ARG A 175 1.62 11.09 -10.40
C ARG A 175 0.88 11.58 -9.16
N GLU A 176 -0.45 11.57 -9.21
CA GLU A 176 -1.29 11.93 -8.07
C GLU A 176 -1.00 11.03 -6.87
N ALA A 177 -0.99 9.71 -7.07
CA ALA A 177 -0.65 8.77 -6.00
C ALA A 177 0.79 8.96 -5.49
N GLN A 178 1.75 9.32 -6.35
CA GLN A 178 3.12 9.59 -5.92
C GLN A 178 3.21 10.87 -5.08
N ALA A 179 2.49 11.93 -5.46
CA ALA A 179 2.43 13.18 -4.71
C ALA A 179 1.84 12.96 -3.30
N GLU A 180 0.93 12.00 -3.15
CA GLU A 180 0.39 11.57 -1.85
C GLU A 180 1.28 10.59 -1.08
N ASN A 181 2.47 10.25 -1.61
CA ASN A 181 3.36 9.20 -1.11
C ASN A 181 2.70 7.81 -1.04
N ASP A 182 1.72 7.55 -1.88
CA ASP A 182 0.99 6.28 -1.95
C ASP A 182 1.64 5.26 -2.91
N VAL A 183 2.59 5.72 -3.74
CA VAL A 183 3.49 4.88 -4.52
C VAL A 183 4.95 5.34 -4.39
N PRO A 184 5.93 4.43 -4.52
CA PRO A 184 7.33 4.79 -4.56
C PRO A 184 7.67 5.74 -5.72
N GLY A 185 8.48 6.78 -5.46
CA GLY A 185 8.97 7.67 -6.52
C GLY A 185 9.70 6.92 -7.64
N SER A 186 10.40 5.83 -7.31
CA SER A 186 11.09 4.98 -8.27
C SER A 186 10.16 4.33 -9.30
N GLN A 187 8.89 4.06 -8.95
CA GLN A 187 7.89 3.55 -9.88
C GLN A 187 7.49 4.62 -10.89
N LEU A 188 7.22 5.85 -10.42
CA LEU A 188 6.90 6.97 -11.30
C LEU A 188 8.07 7.29 -12.25
N ALA A 189 9.29 7.34 -11.74
CA ALA A 189 10.49 7.57 -12.54
C ALA A 189 10.64 6.55 -13.69
N GLN A 190 10.42 5.27 -13.39
CA GLN A 190 10.46 4.19 -14.39
C GLN A 190 9.39 4.35 -15.47
N ALA A 191 8.15 4.67 -15.07
CA ALA A 191 7.03 4.85 -15.99
C ALA A 191 7.24 6.06 -16.92
N GLU A 192 7.74 7.18 -16.38
CA GLU A 192 8.02 8.39 -17.17
C GLU A 192 9.16 8.16 -18.17
N ASP A 193 10.27 7.58 -17.73
CA ASP A 193 11.41 7.30 -18.60
C ASP A 193 11.06 6.28 -19.69
N ARG A 194 10.24 5.26 -19.39
CA ARG A 194 9.74 4.31 -20.39
C ARG A 194 8.99 5.04 -21.51
N LEU A 195 8.06 5.94 -21.15
CA LEU A 195 7.29 6.69 -22.13
C LEU A 195 8.17 7.66 -22.94
N ARG A 196 9.17 8.29 -22.30
CA ARG A 196 10.10 9.19 -22.99
C ARG A 196 10.96 8.46 -24.00
N VAL A 197 11.55 7.32 -23.63
CA VAL A 197 12.35 6.49 -24.54
C VAL A 197 11.50 6.01 -25.73
N ALA A 198 10.27 5.57 -25.47
CA ALA A 198 9.33 5.19 -26.53
C ALA A 198 9.06 6.32 -27.54
N LYS A 199 9.06 7.57 -27.07
CA LYS A 199 8.89 8.78 -27.90
C LYS A 199 10.20 9.30 -28.51
N GLY A 200 11.32 8.60 -28.33
CA GLY A 200 12.64 9.06 -28.79
C GLY A 200 13.17 10.27 -28.01
N LEU A 201 12.62 10.56 -26.83
CA LEU A 201 13.04 11.67 -25.98
C LEU A 201 14.10 11.20 -24.98
N PRO A 202 15.08 12.07 -24.62
CA PRO A 202 16.03 11.78 -23.55
C PRO A 202 15.34 11.47 -22.22
N GLN A 203 15.86 10.55 -21.43
CA GLN A 203 15.35 10.18 -20.11
C GLN A 203 15.62 11.26 -19.06
N ARG A 204 14.80 11.31 -18.00
CA ARG A 204 14.98 12.23 -16.88
C ARG A 204 15.73 11.58 -15.72
N TYR A 205 15.50 10.29 -15.48
CA TYR A 205 16.02 9.56 -14.33
C TYR A 205 16.99 8.43 -14.69
N GLY A 206 17.12 8.10 -15.97
CA GLY A 206 18.05 7.08 -16.48
C GLY A 206 17.66 5.66 -16.07
N THR A 207 16.36 5.34 -16.00
CA THR A 207 15.92 4.02 -15.55
C THR A 207 15.87 2.96 -16.66
N GLN A 208 15.76 3.35 -17.92
CA GLN A 208 15.75 2.43 -19.06
C GLN A 208 17.17 2.20 -19.57
N LEU A 209 17.51 0.94 -19.79
CA LEU A 209 18.81 0.51 -20.27
C LEU A 209 18.69 -0.11 -21.67
N ALA A 210 19.66 0.19 -22.54
CA ALA A 210 19.92 -0.50 -23.80
C ALA A 210 21.35 -1.05 -23.77
N SER A 211 21.52 -2.34 -24.03
CA SER A 211 22.83 -3.03 -23.96
C SER A 211 23.59 -2.80 -22.64
N GLY A 212 22.86 -2.75 -21.52
CA GLY A 212 23.43 -2.54 -20.19
C GLY A 212 23.80 -1.09 -19.85
N LYS A 213 23.59 -0.14 -20.77
CA LYS A 213 23.83 1.29 -20.54
C LYS A 213 22.53 2.09 -20.58
N PRO A 214 22.39 3.19 -19.84
CA PRO A 214 21.24 4.08 -19.99
C PRO A 214 21.09 4.57 -21.42
N VAL A 215 19.85 4.63 -21.91
CA VAL A 215 19.52 5.44 -23.09
C VAL A 215 19.78 6.92 -22.75
N ILE A 216 19.99 7.75 -23.78
CA ILE A 216 20.27 9.20 -23.71
C ILE A 216 19.51 9.87 -22.56
N ILE A 217 20.22 10.63 -21.73
CA ILE A 217 19.70 11.35 -20.56
C ILE A 217 19.69 12.86 -20.87
N GLU A 218 18.64 13.56 -20.47
CA GLU A 218 18.43 15.00 -20.77
C GLU A 218 19.53 15.90 -20.18
N ASP A 219 19.94 15.62 -18.94
CA ASP A 219 20.97 16.37 -18.22
C ASP A 219 21.61 15.46 -17.17
N GLU A 220 22.82 14.99 -17.45
CA GLU A 220 23.55 14.10 -16.54
C GLU A 220 24.02 14.82 -15.27
N SER A 221 24.23 16.14 -15.30
CA SER A 221 24.80 16.89 -14.18
C SER A 221 23.86 16.97 -12.96
N ALA A 222 22.56 17.09 -13.19
CA ALA A 222 21.54 17.09 -12.12
C ALA A 222 20.82 15.74 -11.97
N LEU A 223 21.30 14.69 -12.64
CA LEU A 223 20.67 13.36 -12.63
C LEU A 223 20.55 12.78 -11.21
N ASP A 224 21.64 12.77 -10.45
CA ASP A 224 21.63 12.17 -9.12
C ASP A 224 20.77 12.95 -8.12
N ILE A 225 20.61 14.26 -8.32
CA ILE A 225 19.66 15.07 -7.54
C ILE A 225 18.22 14.60 -7.81
N ARG A 226 17.85 14.46 -9.09
CA ARG A 226 16.51 13.98 -9.48
C ARG A 226 16.27 12.55 -9.00
N ARG A 227 17.26 11.67 -9.09
CA ARG A 227 17.20 10.28 -8.61
C ARG A 227 16.99 10.22 -7.10
N LYS A 228 17.75 11.01 -6.34
CA LYS A 228 17.59 11.11 -4.88
C LYS A 228 16.19 11.54 -4.49
N MET A 229 15.62 12.55 -5.16
CA MET A 229 14.25 13.00 -4.90
C MET A 229 13.19 11.92 -5.15
N MET A 230 13.46 10.96 -6.04
CA MET A 230 12.57 9.84 -6.35
C MET A 230 12.90 8.57 -5.55
N GLY A 231 13.84 8.61 -4.61
CA GLY A 231 14.29 7.44 -3.85
C GLY A 231 15.06 6.42 -4.69
N LEU A 232 15.65 6.84 -5.81
CA LEU A 232 16.54 6.01 -6.62
C LEU A 232 18.00 6.14 -6.11
N PRO A 233 18.80 5.06 -6.16
CA PRO A 233 20.24 5.15 -5.87
C PRO A 233 20.93 6.03 -6.91
N PRO A 234 22.10 6.63 -6.63
CA PRO A 234 22.87 7.35 -7.64
C PRO A 234 23.20 6.43 -8.83
N MET A 235 23.43 7.02 -10.00
CA MET A 235 23.87 6.22 -11.14
C MET A 235 25.23 5.58 -10.86
N PRO A 236 25.45 4.30 -11.25
CA PRO A 236 26.79 3.73 -11.20
C PRO A 236 27.71 4.58 -12.07
N VAL A 237 28.77 5.11 -11.47
CA VAL A 237 29.90 5.66 -12.23
C VAL A 237 30.40 4.54 -13.12
N THR A 238 30.23 4.67 -14.42
CA THR A 238 30.80 3.70 -15.36
C THR A 238 32.30 3.90 -15.29
N SER A 239 33.00 3.00 -14.59
CA SER A 239 34.46 2.99 -14.54
C SER A 239 35.00 2.80 -15.96
N GLY A 240 35.56 3.86 -16.54
CA GLY A 240 36.46 3.79 -17.69
C GLY A 240 35.79 3.66 -19.07
N GLN A 241 35.99 4.70 -19.88
CA GLN A 241 36.24 4.53 -21.31
C GLN A 241 37.53 3.73 -21.53
#